data_AF-A0ABD0QAP8-F1
#
_entry.id   AF-A0ABD0QAP8-F1
#
_cell.length_a   1.000
_cell.length_b   1.000
_cell.length_c   1.000
_cell.angle_alpha   90.00
_cell.angle_beta   90.00
_cell.angle_gamma   90.00
#
_symmetry.space_group_name_H-M   'P 1'
#
loop_
_entity.id
_entity.type
_entity.pdbx_description
1 polymer ?
#
loop_
_entity_poly.entity_id
_entity_poly.type
_entity_poly.pdbx_seq_one_letter_code
_entity_poly.pdbx_strand_id
1 'polypeptide(L)' 'MKVEYTRLLRFAQEDTPPERDYRLQHVIVYFIHNQAPKKIVERTLLMQFADRNLGFDE' A
#
# COMPACT_ATOMS: atom_id res chain seq x y z
N MET A 1 -7.48 2.92 -7.57
CA MET A 1 -7.00 1.56 -7.16
C MET A 1 -5.83 1.00 -7.98
N LYS A 2 -5.95 0.69 -9.28
CA LYS A 2 -4.85 0.06 -10.06
C LYS A 2 -3.54 0.87 -10.04
N VAL A 3 -3.65 2.19 -10.16
CA VAL A 3 -2.49 3.11 -10.10
C VAL A 3 -1.80 3.02 -8.76
N GLU A 4 -2.55 3.09 -7.66
CA GLU A 4 -2.00 3.05 -6.30
C GLU A 4 -1.37 1.70 -5.97
N TYR A 5 -2.00 0.58 -6.35
CA TYR A 5 -1.37 -0.73 -6.23
C TYR A 5 -0.05 -0.81 -7.01
N THR A 6 -0.01 -0.29 -8.24
CA THR A 6 1.22 -0.27 -9.05
C THR A 6 2.31 0.56 -8.39
N ARG A 7 1.97 1.70 -7.79
CA ARG A 7 2.91 2.55 -7.05
C ARG A 7 3.51 1.80 -5.86
N LEU A 8 2.67 1.16 -5.05
CA LEU A 8 3.09 0.41 -3.86
C LEU A 8 3.86 -0.86 -4.20
N LEU A 9 3.54 -1.51 -5.32
CA LEU A 9 4.30 -2.66 -5.83
C LEU A 9 5.73 -2.26 -6.20
N ARG A 10 5.93 -1.08 -6.81
CA ARG A 10 7.27 -0.56 -7.09
C ARG A 10 8.08 -0.36 -5.82
N PHE A 11 7.49 0.22 -4.77
CA PHE A 11 8.17 0.37 -3.48
C PHE A 11 8.52 -0.96 -2.82
N ALA A 12 7.68 -1.98 -2.98
CA ALA A 12 7.98 -3.32 -2.47
C ALA A 12 9.09 -4.06 -3.25
N GLN A 13 9.41 -3.60 -4.46
CA GLN A 13 10.44 -4.17 -5.34
C GLN A 13 11.74 -3.35 -5.35
N GLU A 14 11.71 -2.13 -4.80
CA GLU A 14 12.84 -1.22 -4.80
C GLU A 14 13.89 -1.70 -3.78
N ASP A 15 15.13 -1.82 -4.22
CA ASP A 15 16.26 -2.07 -3.32
C ASP A 15 16.58 -0.77 -2.58
N THR A 16 16.38 -0.78 -1.26
CA THR A 16 16.47 0.41 -0.43
C THR A 16 17.51 0.22 0.67
N PRO A 17 18.23 1.29 1.04
CA PRO A 17 19.18 1.23 2.13
C PRO A 17 18.42 0.97 3.46
N PRO A 18 19.06 0.37 4.48
CA PRO A 18 18.39 -0.02 5.73
C PRO A 18 17.66 1.11 6.45
N GLU A 19 18.11 2.36 6.27
CA GLU A 19 17.50 3.55 6.86
C GLU A 19 16.14 3.90 6.23
N ARG A 20 15.80 3.30 5.07
CA ARG A 20 14.57 3.57 4.33
C ARG A 20 13.74 2.31 4.14
N ASP A 21 12.97 1.95 5.16
CA ASP A 21 12.05 0.81 5.09
C ASP A 21 10.63 1.23 4.66
N TYR A 22 10.26 0.95 3.41
CA TYR A 22 8.92 1.24 2.90
C TYR A 22 7.80 0.44 3.58
N ARG A 23 8.13 -0.69 4.24
CA ARG A 23 7.14 -1.47 5.00
C ARG A 23 6.60 -0.69 6.20
N LEU A 24 7.39 0.24 6.73
CA LEU A 24 6.98 1.14 7.81
C LEU A 24 6.13 2.31 7.30
N GLN A 25 6.23 2.63 6.01
CA GLN A 25 5.52 3.76 5.41
C GLN A 25 4.12 3.38 4.90
N HIS A 26 3.93 2.12 4.48
CA HIS A 26 2.64 1.68 3.96
C HIS A 26 2.35 0.20 4.22
N VAL A 27 1.20 -0.09 4.83
CA VAL A 27 0.79 -1.47 5.20
C VAL A 27 0.72 -2.42 4.01
N ILE A 28 0.32 -1.92 2.83
CA ILE A 28 0.28 -2.74 1.61
C ILE A 28 1.68 -3.20 1.17
N VAL A 29 2.73 -2.39 1.38
CA VAL A 29 4.11 -2.80 1.09
C VAL A 29 4.49 -3.97 2.00
N TYR A 30 4.20 -3.85 3.30
CA TYR A 30 4.40 -4.95 4.25
C TYR A 30 3.64 -6.22 3.82
N PHE A 31 2.39 -6.11 3.38
CA PHE A 31 1.61 -7.24 2.89
C PHE A 31 2.19 -7.90 1.64
N ILE A 32 2.73 -7.11 0.69
CA ILE A 32 3.35 -7.65 -0.52
C ILE A 32 4.60 -8.48 -0.15
N HIS A 33 5.48 -7.94 0.71
CA HIS A 33 6.67 -8.67 1.16
C HIS A 33 6.34 -9.96 1.91
N ASN A 34 5.26 -9.96 2.69
CA ASN A 34 4.80 -11.13 3.45
C ASN A 34 3.84 -12.03 2.67
N GLN A 35 3.70 -11.84 1.36
CA GLN A 35 2.85 -12.65 0.49
C GLN A 35 1.40 -12.80 1.02
N ALA A 36 0.85 -11.72 1.57
CA ALA A 36 -0.51 -11.73 2.09
C ALA A 36 -1.51 -12.11 0.98
N PRO A 37 -2.64 -12.76 1.30
CA PRO A 37 -3.62 -13.14 0.30
C PRO A 37 -4.14 -11.92 -0.48
N LYS A 38 -4.24 -12.04 -1.81
CA LYS A 38 -4.64 -10.93 -2.70
C LYS A 38 -5.93 -10.23 -2.27
N LYS A 39 -6.92 -11.00 -1.80
CA LYS A 39 -8.19 -10.47 -1.28
C LYS A 39 -8.02 -9.51 -0.08
N ILE A 40 -7.00 -9.74 0.76
CA ILE A 40 -6.68 -8.89 1.91
C ILE A 40 -6.06 -7.58 1.41
N VAL A 41 -5.10 -7.68 0.48
CA VAL A 41 -4.46 -6.51 -0.15
C VAL A 41 -5.50 -5.62 -0.84
N GLU A 42 -6.39 -6.23 -1.64
CA GLU A 42 -7.46 -5.52 -2.36
C GLU A 42 -8.46 -4.86 -1.40
N ARG A 43 -8.92 -5.58 -0.36
CA ARG A 43 -9.83 -5.01 0.64
C ARG A 43 -9.19 -3.84 1.39
N THR A 44 -7.92 -3.95 1.77
CA THR A 44 -7.21 -2.88 2.47
C THR A 44 -7.01 -1.65 1.59
N LEU A 45 -6.71 -1.83 0.30
CA LEU A 45 -6.69 -0.73 -0.66
C LEU A 45 -8.06 -0.06 -0.80
N LEU A 46 -9.15 -0.83 -0.88
CA LEU A 46 -10.50 -0.27 -0.94
C LEU A 46 -10.82 0.59 0.29
N MET A 47 -10.46 0.13 1.49
CA MET A 47 -10.68 0.88 2.73
C MET A 47 -9.94 2.23 2.75
N GLN A 48 -8.73 2.30 2.18
CA GLN A 48 -7.97 3.54 2.06
C GLN A 48 -8.69 4.60 1.22
N PHE A 49 -9.36 4.19 0.13
CA PHE A 49 -10.14 5.12 -0.70
C PHE A 49 -11.52 5.45 -0.11
N ALA A 50 -11.99 4.67 0.86
CA ALA A 50 -13.23 4.93 1.58
C ALA A 50 -13.01 5.72 2.88
N ASP A 51 -11.80 6.22 3.11
CA ASP A 51 -11.47 7.02 4.29
C ASP A 51 -12.32 8.29 4.30
N ARG A 52 -13.05 8.50 5.40
CA ARG A 52 -13.96 9.63 5.61
C ARG A 52 -13.23 10.98 5.61
N ASN A 53 -11.91 10.96 5.87
CA ASN A 53 -11.08 12.17 5.81
C ASN A 53 -10.90 12.70 4.39
N LEU A 54 -11.16 11.88 3.35
CA LEU A 54 -11.14 12.29 1.94
C LEU A 54 -12.45 12.94 1.48
N GLY A 55 -13.49 12.94 2.32
CA GLY A 55 -14.81 13.49 1.97
C GLY A 55 -14.92 15.02 2.09
N PHE A 56 -13.83 15.72 2.43
CA PHE A 56 -13.80 17.18 2.60
C PHE A 56 -13.09 17.92 1.45
N ASP A 57 -12.52 17.19 0.48
CA ASP A 57 -11.98 17.76 -0.76
C ASP A 57 -13.12 17.89 -1.80
N GLU A 58 -13.98 18.91 -1.66
CA GLU A 58 -14.89 19.41 -2.71
C GLU A 58 -14.57 20.87 -3.06
#